data_AF-A0A2T0N2I6-F1
#
_entry.id   AF-A0A2T0N2I6-F1
#
_cell.length_a   1.000
_cell.length_b   1.000
_cell.length_c   1.000
_cell.angle_alpha   90.00
_cell.angle_beta   90.00
_cell.angle_gamma   90.00
#
_symmetry.space_group_name_H-M   'P 1'
#
loop_
_entity.id
_entity.type
_entity.pdbx_description
1 polymer ?
#
loop_
_entity_poly.entity_id
_entity_poly.type
_entity_poly.pdbx_seq_one_letter_code
_entity_poly.pdbx_strand_id
1 'polypeptide(L)'
;MALLAGSRLAAHTLQLTSGSQKLLPEIFPAVDHITRFNLQSETARELLLNADAYLGAVTIPYALAVHEDFVSVALDLVKRAGMPLLSLGKPIKAWNMHETLFRSLGAPLPAATLSQFHLLRHLRNALIHEGGAVSSQLIDAVNGMPGDVTVDWELLTGRHPQDILSSSTIVFTANDIFASFAISKRLGRDINSALQIGLPSNVWVELAVEHFLDDPASTGRTRNSDQWMRALWGYARRVYRELNLPEGELERAARTMGVWTRPAGSVPPRRRRK
;
A
#
# COMPACT_ATOMS: atom_id res chain seq x y z
N MET A 1 5.63 9.85 11.74
CA MET A 1 6.23 11.21 11.81
C MET A 1 6.23 11.78 13.22
N ALA A 2 5.08 11.95 13.87
CA ALA A 2 5.03 12.47 15.25
C ALA A 2 5.90 11.67 16.24
N LEU A 3 5.93 10.34 16.12
CA LEU A 3 6.77 9.48 16.96
C LEU A 3 8.28 9.68 16.73
N LEU A 4 8.73 9.90 15.49
CA LEU A 4 10.13 10.17 15.16
C LEU A 4 10.56 11.54 15.68
N ALA A 5 9.74 12.58 15.47
CA ALA A 5 10.03 13.91 16.01
C ALA A 5 10.01 13.90 17.55
N GLY A 6 9.01 13.25 18.13
CA GLY A 6 8.86 13.09 19.57
C GLY A 6 10.03 12.34 20.21
N SER A 7 10.54 11.28 19.57
CA SER A 7 11.69 10.53 20.10
C SER A 7 12.96 11.38 20.12
N ARG A 8 13.22 12.17 19.07
CA ARG A 8 14.36 13.09 19.01
C ARG A 8 14.27 14.20 20.06
N LEU A 9 13.09 14.79 20.23
CA LEU A 9 12.85 15.80 21.28
C LEU A 9 13.04 15.21 22.68
N ALA A 10 12.43 14.05 22.96
CA ALA A 10 12.54 13.38 24.25
C ALA A 10 13.98 12.96 24.56
N ALA A 11 14.72 12.45 23.56
CA ALA A 11 16.14 12.11 23.72
C ALA A 11 16.99 13.32 24.12
N HIS A 12 16.72 14.49 23.53
CA HIS A 12 17.36 15.74 23.93
C HIS A 12 16.94 16.19 25.33
N THR A 13 15.67 16.11 25.69
CA THR A 13 15.20 16.48 27.03
C THR A 13 15.85 15.62 28.12
N LEU A 14 16.04 14.32 27.88
CA LEU A 14 16.68 13.42 28.84
C LEU A 14 18.15 13.77 29.13
N GLN A 15 18.83 14.55 28.27
CA GLN A 15 20.19 15.05 28.54
C GLN A 15 20.25 15.88 29.84
N LEU A 16 19.15 16.55 30.21
CA LEU A 16 19.06 17.33 31.45
C LEU A 16 19.21 16.47 32.72
N THR A 17 19.08 15.15 32.58
CA THR A 17 19.18 14.17 33.68
C THR A 17 20.33 13.19 33.47
N SER A 18 21.26 13.51 32.57
CA SER A 18 22.43 12.67 32.31
C SER A 18 23.26 12.49 33.58
N GLY A 19 23.77 11.28 33.81
CA GLY A 19 24.50 10.90 35.02
C GLY A 19 23.62 10.51 36.22
N SER A 20 22.30 10.70 36.15
CA SER A 20 21.37 10.22 37.18
C SER A 20 21.27 8.69 37.18
N GLN A 21 21.36 8.08 38.36
CA GLN A 21 21.14 6.64 38.56
C GLN A 21 19.66 6.30 38.86
N LYS A 22 18.81 7.32 39.02
CA LYS A 22 17.37 7.14 39.28
C LYS A 22 16.65 6.58 38.06
N LEU A 23 15.61 5.80 38.32
CA LEU A 23 14.74 5.30 37.25
C LEU A 23 13.81 6.39 36.74
N LEU A 24 13.39 6.31 35.48
CA LEU A 24 12.45 7.26 34.88
C LEU A 24 11.16 7.48 35.69
N PRO A 25 10.52 6.47 36.31
CA PRO A 25 9.34 6.69 37.15
C PRO A 25 9.59 7.57 38.37
N GLU A 26 10.82 7.59 38.87
CA GLU A 26 11.20 8.42 40.02
C GLU A 26 11.46 9.87 39.60
N ILE A 27 11.91 10.08 38.37
CA ILE A 27 12.22 11.41 37.81
C ILE A 27 10.96 12.06 37.23
N PHE A 28 10.11 11.27 36.55
CA PHE A 28 8.94 11.75 35.81
C PHE A 28 7.65 11.00 36.23
N PRO A 29 7.23 11.07 37.51
CA PRO A 29 6.12 10.26 38.03
C PRO A 29 4.76 10.60 37.41
N ALA A 30 4.62 11.78 36.80
CA ALA A 30 3.38 12.24 36.16
C ALA A 30 3.21 11.73 34.72
N VAL A 31 4.20 11.03 34.13
CA VAL A 31 4.09 10.49 32.77
C VAL A 31 3.25 9.21 32.81
N ASP A 32 2.16 9.19 32.05
CA ASP A 32 1.29 8.02 31.97
C ASP A 32 2.08 6.77 31.55
N HIS A 33 1.83 5.66 32.24
CA HIS A 33 2.47 4.37 32.04
C HIS A 33 4.00 4.32 32.27
N ILE A 34 4.63 5.38 32.78
CA ILE A 34 6.09 5.40 33.00
C ILE A 34 6.57 4.26 33.89
N THR A 35 5.76 3.84 34.85
CA THR A 35 6.03 2.74 35.78
C THR A 35 6.18 1.37 35.12
N ARG A 36 5.82 1.23 33.84
CA ARG A 36 6.05 0.01 33.04
C ARG A 36 7.49 -0.08 32.52
N PHE A 37 8.26 1.00 32.61
CA PHE A 37 9.60 1.10 32.06
C PHE A 37 10.62 1.27 33.18
N ASN A 38 11.36 0.20 33.49
CA ASN A 38 12.45 0.21 34.45
C ASN A 38 13.76 0.67 33.78
N LEU A 39 13.76 1.88 33.24
CA LEU A 39 14.89 2.44 32.49
C LEU A 39 15.49 3.63 33.25
N GLN A 40 16.81 3.79 33.12
CA GLN A 40 17.50 5.03 33.47
C GLN A 40 17.47 6.01 32.28
N SER A 41 17.73 7.29 32.54
CA SER A 41 17.70 8.33 31.51
C SER A 41 18.63 8.06 30.32
N GLU A 42 19.83 7.54 30.55
CA GLU A 42 20.79 7.29 29.46
C GLU A 42 20.34 6.11 28.57
N THR A 43 19.92 5.00 29.18
CA THR A 43 19.37 3.85 28.44
C THR A 43 18.12 4.23 27.65
N ALA A 44 17.21 4.99 28.25
CA ALA A 44 16.01 5.47 27.56
C ALA A 44 16.38 6.41 26.40
N ARG A 45 17.37 7.28 26.58
CA ARG A 45 17.87 8.16 25.53
C ARG A 45 18.48 7.37 24.38
N GLU A 46 19.29 6.34 24.64
CA GLU A 46 19.82 5.46 23.59
C GLU A 46 18.69 4.79 22.79
N LEU A 47 17.67 4.26 23.45
CA LEU A 47 16.51 3.67 22.78
C LEU A 47 15.77 4.69 21.90
N LEU A 48 15.59 5.93 22.38
CA LEU A 48 14.95 7.01 21.63
C LEU A 48 15.78 7.48 20.44
N LEU A 49 17.12 7.51 20.56
CA LEU A 49 18.02 7.82 19.46
C LEU A 49 18.01 6.74 18.37
N ASN A 50 17.70 5.51 18.74
CA ASN A 50 17.53 4.36 17.84
C ASN A 50 16.07 4.09 17.43
N ALA A 51 15.14 5.01 17.74
CA ALA A 51 13.72 4.85 17.45
C ALA A 51 13.43 4.56 15.97
N ASP A 52 14.22 5.12 15.05
CA ASP A 52 14.05 4.93 13.60
C ASP A 52 14.20 3.45 13.21
N ALA A 53 15.16 2.74 13.82
CA ALA A 53 15.39 1.33 13.55
C ALA A 53 14.23 0.47 14.05
N TYR A 54 13.74 0.74 15.27
CA TYR A 54 12.58 0.04 15.84
C TYR A 54 11.31 0.33 15.06
N LEU A 55 11.09 1.60 14.68
CA LEU A 55 9.94 1.97 13.86
C LEU A 55 10.04 1.36 12.46
N GLY A 56 11.23 1.28 11.86
CA GLY A 56 11.44 0.59 10.60
C GLY A 56 11.11 -0.89 10.68
N ALA A 57 11.57 -1.55 11.75
CA ALA A 57 11.31 -2.96 12.02
C ALA A 57 9.83 -3.30 12.17
N VAL A 58 8.98 -2.35 12.56
CA VAL A 58 7.53 -2.55 12.65
C VAL A 58 6.80 -2.06 11.39
N THR A 59 7.17 -0.89 10.91
CA THR A 59 6.44 -0.17 9.85
C THR A 59 6.64 -0.82 8.48
N ILE A 60 7.85 -1.24 8.15
CA ILE A 60 8.15 -1.82 6.84
C ILE A 60 7.38 -3.14 6.63
N PRO A 61 7.41 -4.12 7.57
CA PRO A 61 6.58 -5.31 7.45
C PRO A 61 5.09 -5.01 7.30
N TYR A 62 4.57 -4.06 8.08
CA TYR A 62 3.17 -3.67 8.01
C TYR A 62 2.81 -3.05 6.66
N ALA A 63 3.62 -2.11 6.17
CA ALA A 63 3.42 -1.47 4.87
C ALA A 63 3.44 -2.47 3.72
N LEU A 64 4.35 -3.46 3.76
CA LEU A 64 4.39 -4.54 2.77
C LEU A 64 3.17 -5.45 2.88
N ALA A 65 2.75 -5.82 4.09
CA ALA A 65 1.57 -6.67 4.30
C ALA A 65 0.28 -6.03 3.77
N VAL A 66 0.08 -4.72 4.02
CA VAL A 66 -1.06 -3.97 3.47
C VAL A 66 -1.01 -3.94 1.93
N HIS A 67 0.17 -3.76 1.35
CA HIS A 67 0.32 -3.78 -0.11
C HIS A 67 0.08 -5.17 -0.71
N GLU A 68 0.56 -6.23 -0.06
CA GLU A 68 0.32 -7.62 -0.46
C GLU A 68 -1.18 -7.97 -0.39
N ASP A 69 -1.89 -7.51 0.64
CA ASP A 69 -3.35 -7.66 0.72
C ASP A 69 -4.05 -6.94 -0.45
N PHE A 70 -3.65 -5.70 -0.74
CA PHE A 70 -4.14 -4.96 -1.91
C PHE A 70 -3.92 -5.73 -3.22
N VAL A 71 -2.74 -6.32 -3.44
CA VAL A 71 -2.45 -7.11 -4.64
C VAL A 71 -3.26 -8.40 -4.68
N SER A 72 -3.55 -9.00 -3.52
CA SER A 72 -4.42 -10.18 -3.42
C SER A 72 -5.86 -9.85 -3.85
N VAL A 73 -6.39 -8.71 -3.38
CA VAL A 73 -7.70 -8.20 -3.83
C VAL A 73 -7.71 -7.92 -5.33
N ALA A 74 -6.63 -7.36 -5.89
CA ALA A 74 -6.52 -7.14 -7.33
C ALA A 74 -6.52 -8.46 -8.13
N LEU A 75 -5.82 -9.49 -7.64
CA LEU A 75 -5.84 -10.82 -8.26
C LEU A 75 -7.24 -11.46 -8.18
N ASP A 76 -7.95 -11.29 -7.07
CA ASP A 76 -9.32 -11.79 -6.93
C ASP A 76 -10.29 -11.05 -7.85
N LEU A 77 -10.09 -9.76 -8.10
CA LEU A 77 -10.83 -9.03 -9.13
C LEU A 77 -10.59 -9.61 -10.53
N VAL A 78 -9.35 -9.95 -10.87
CA VAL A 78 -9.03 -10.62 -12.15
C VAL A 78 -9.71 -11.98 -12.26
N LYS A 79 -9.71 -12.78 -11.19
CA LYS A 79 -10.46 -14.06 -11.16
C LYS A 79 -11.96 -13.84 -11.34
N ARG A 80 -12.52 -12.83 -10.66
CA ARG A 80 -13.94 -12.49 -10.70
C ARG A 80 -14.37 -12.02 -12.10
N ALA A 81 -13.47 -11.39 -12.84
CA ALA A 81 -13.63 -11.07 -14.26
C ALA A 81 -13.62 -12.32 -15.19
N GLY A 82 -13.45 -13.53 -14.64
CA GLY A 82 -13.34 -14.77 -15.41
C GLY A 82 -12.00 -14.93 -16.13
N MET A 83 -11.00 -14.10 -15.82
CA MET A 83 -9.69 -14.15 -16.45
C MET A 83 -8.78 -15.17 -15.72
N PRO A 84 -8.01 -15.98 -16.45
CA PRO A 84 -7.10 -16.94 -15.85
C PRO A 84 -5.91 -16.24 -15.19
N LEU A 85 -5.50 -16.73 -14.01
CA LEU A 85 -4.27 -16.27 -13.37
C LEU A 85 -3.05 -17.03 -13.89
N LEU A 86 -2.14 -16.34 -14.56
CA LEU A 86 -0.97 -16.91 -15.23
C LEU A 86 0.23 -17.07 -14.27
N SER A 87 0.10 -17.97 -13.28
CA SER A 87 1.13 -18.22 -12.26
C SER A 87 2.24 -19.20 -12.69
N LEU A 88 2.19 -19.72 -13.91
CA LEU A 88 3.13 -20.73 -14.45
C LEU A 88 3.21 -22.01 -13.59
N GLY A 89 2.07 -22.45 -13.05
CA GLY A 89 1.99 -23.66 -12.22
C GLY A 89 2.56 -23.49 -10.80
N LYS A 90 2.97 -22.29 -10.42
CA LYS A 90 3.48 -22.00 -9.07
C LYS A 90 2.37 -21.45 -8.17
N PRO A 91 2.42 -21.69 -6.84
CA PRO A 91 1.50 -21.04 -5.92
C PRO A 91 1.72 -19.53 -5.94
N ILE A 92 0.65 -18.76 -5.85
CA ILE A 92 0.74 -17.30 -5.77
C ILE A 92 1.12 -16.91 -4.34
N LYS A 93 2.23 -16.21 -4.20
CA LYS A 93 2.88 -15.79 -2.95
C LYS A 93 3.48 -14.40 -3.13
N ALA A 94 3.94 -13.80 -2.03
CA ALA A 94 4.57 -12.48 -2.03
C ALA A 94 5.74 -12.30 -3.03
N TRP A 95 6.41 -13.39 -3.42
CA TRP A 95 7.54 -13.34 -4.34
C TRP A 95 7.16 -13.41 -5.83
N ASN A 96 5.90 -13.72 -6.19
CA ASN A 96 5.45 -13.81 -7.59
C ASN A 96 4.06 -13.19 -7.87
N MET A 97 3.41 -12.59 -6.87
CA MET A 97 2.03 -12.10 -7.02
C MET A 97 1.92 -10.95 -8.02
N HIS A 98 2.89 -10.04 -8.06
CA HIS A 98 2.92 -8.93 -9.01
C HIS A 98 3.11 -9.46 -10.43
N GLU A 99 4.08 -10.34 -10.64
CA GLU A 99 4.34 -10.95 -11.94
C GLU A 99 3.15 -11.74 -12.45
N THR A 100 2.48 -12.46 -11.55
CA THR A 100 1.24 -13.17 -11.88
C THR A 100 0.16 -12.19 -12.30
N LEU A 101 -0.06 -11.10 -11.54
CA LEU A 101 -1.07 -10.10 -11.85
C LEU A 101 -0.83 -9.42 -13.20
N PHE A 102 0.36 -8.83 -13.41
CA PHE A 102 0.70 -8.12 -14.65
C PHE A 102 0.65 -9.05 -15.86
N ARG A 103 1.17 -10.29 -15.74
CA ARG A 103 1.08 -11.28 -16.82
C ARG A 103 -0.37 -11.64 -17.14
N SER A 104 -1.23 -11.83 -16.14
CA SER A 104 -2.64 -12.17 -16.34
C SER A 104 -3.42 -11.03 -17.00
N LEU A 105 -3.03 -9.79 -16.76
CA LEU A 105 -3.59 -8.59 -17.39
C LEU A 105 -2.97 -8.28 -18.76
N GLY A 106 -1.94 -9.01 -19.20
CA GLY A 106 -1.19 -8.69 -20.41
C GLY A 106 -0.43 -7.36 -20.34
N ALA A 107 -0.16 -6.84 -19.14
CA ALA A 107 0.49 -5.56 -18.91
C ALA A 107 2.01 -5.72 -18.72
N PRO A 108 2.83 -4.72 -19.12
CA PRO A 108 4.27 -4.76 -18.93
C PRO A 108 4.61 -4.72 -17.44
N LEU A 109 5.65 -5.46 -17.04
CA LEU A 109 6.14 -5.44 -15.66
C LEU A 109 6.87 -4.13 -15.36
N PRO A 110 6.57 -3.44 -14.24
CA PRO A 110 7.36 -2.30 -13.77
C PRO A 110 8.66 -2.80 -13.12
N ALA A 111 9.59 -3.31 -13.94
CA ALA A 111 10.77 -4.07 -13.50
C ALA A 111 11.61 -3.35 -12.43
N ALA A 112 11.83 -2.04 -12.59
CA ALA A 112 12.59 -1.23 -11.64
C ALA A 112 11.93 -1.18 -10.25
N THR A 113 10.66 -0.76 -10.18
CA THR A 113 9.91 -0.67 -8.92
C THR A 113 9.71 -2.05 -8.28
N LEU A 114 9.53 -3.09 -9.09
CA LEU A 114 9.39 -4.46 -8.61
C LEU A 114 10.70 -4.99 -8.00
N SER A 115 11.86 -4.68 -8.61
CA SER A 115 13.17 -5.00 -8.05
C SER A 115 13.37 -4.33 -6.67
N GLN A 116 13.02 -3.06 -6.53
CA GLN A 116 13.06 -2.34 -5.24
C GLN A 116 12.10 -2.96 -4.22
N PHE A 117 10.88 -3.34 -4.63
CA PHE A 117 9.92 -4.02 -3.77
C PHE A 117 10.45 -5.38 -3.29
N HIS A 118 11.11 -6.14 -4.15
CA HIS A 118 11.74 -7.40 -3.75
C HIS A 118 12.88 -7.20 -2.76
N LEU A 119 13.69 -6.15 -2.89
CA LEU A 119 14.69 -5.81 -1.88
C LEU A 119 14.03 -5.56 -0.51
N LEU A 120 12.96 -4.77 -0.46
CA LEU A 120 12.18 -4.55 0.77
C LEU A 120 11.59 -5.86 1.33
N ARG A 121 11.10 -6.75 0.46
CA ARG A 121 10.62 -8.08 0.85
C ARG A 121 11.73 -8.91 1.48
N HIS A 122 12.94 -8.90 0.93
CA HIS A 122 14.09 -9.62 1.48
C HIS A 122 14.54 -9.02 2.82
N LEU A 123 14.56 -7.68 2.95
CA LEU A 123 14.83 -7.00 4.22
C LEU A 123 13.82 -7.39 5.31
N ARG A 124 12.53 -7.38 4.99
CA ARG A 124 11.48 -7.84 5.90
C ARG A 124 11.67 -9.31 6.28
N ASN A 125 11.94 -10.17 5.31
CA ASN A 125 12.09 -11.60 5.58
C ASN A 125 13.28 -11.87 6.50
N ALA A 126 14.42 -11.22 6.27
CA ALA A 126 15.59 -11.31 7.14
C ALA A 126 15.30 -10.79 8.56
N LEU A 127 14.56 -9.69 8.69
CA LEU A 127 14.12 -9.20 10.00
C LEU A 127 13.24 -10.21 10.74
N ILE A 128 12.20 -10.74 10.09
CA ILE A 128 11.19 -11.59 10.74
C ILE A 128 11.71 -13.00 11.01
N HIS A 129 12.47 -13.56 10.07
CA HIS A 129 12.85 -14.99 10.08
C HIS A 129 14.29 -15.25 10.50
N GLU A 130 15.17 -14.25 10.40
CA GLU A 130 16.60 -14.39 10.69
C GLU A 130 17.07 -13.43 11.79
N GLY A 131 16.14 -12.85 12.56
CA GLY A 131 16.45 -11.92 13.64
C GLY A 131 17.17 -10.65 13.17
N GLY A 132 17.02 -10.28 11.90
CA GLY A 132 17.71 -9.15 11.29
C GLY A 132 19.10 -9.47 10.75
N ALA A 133 19.56 -10.73 10.75
CA ALA A 133 20.82 -11.11 10.13
C ALA A 133 20.78 -10.93 8.60
N VAL A 134 21.92 -10.64 8.00
CA VAL A 134 22.04 -10.55 6.53
C VAL A 134 21.99 -11.95 5.92
N SER A 135 20.92 -12.23 5.18
CA SER A 135 20.69 -13.51 4.50
C SER A 135 21.42 -13.60 3.15
N SER A 136 21.69 -14.82 2.68
CA SER A 136 22.19 -15.04 1.31
C SER A 136 21.23 -14.48 0.25
N GLN A 137 19.93 -14.60 0.47
CA GLN A 137 18.91 -14.08 -0.45
C GLN A 137 18.93 -12.56 -0.53
N LEU A 138 19.23 -11.88 0.58
CA LEU A 138 19.38 -10.43 0.62
C LEU A 138 20.65 -10.00 -0.12
N ILE A 139 21.76 -10.73 0.07
CA ILE A 139 23.01 -10.51 -0.65
C ILE A 139 22.78 -10.65 -2.16
N ASP A 140 22.12 -11.73 -2.58
CA ASP A 140 21.79 -11.98 -3.99
C ASP A 140 20.88 -10.89 -4.57
N ALA A 141 19.90 -10.43 -3.80
CA ALA A 141 19.00 -9.36 -4.23
C ALA A 141 19.72 -8.01 -4.40
N VAL A 142 20.66 -7.69 -3.49
CA VAL A 142 21.48 -6.47 -3.58
C VAL A 142 22.46 -6.56 -4.75
N ASN A 143 23.13 -7.69 -4.93
CA ASN A 143 24.09 -7.89 -6.02
C ASN A 143 23.44 -8.00 -7.40
N GLY A 144 22.19 -8.48 -7.46
CA GLY A 144 21.41 -8.59 -8.69
C GLY A 144 20.64 -7.33 -9.08
N MET A 145 20.74 -6.25 -8.29
CA MET A 145 20.02 -5.01 -8.58
C MET A 145 20.63 -4.28 -9.79
N PRO A 146 19.84 -3.95 -10.82
CA PRO A 146 20.33 -3.19 -11.97
C PRO A 146 20.86 -1.81 -11.58
N GLY A 147 21.84 -1.29 -12.32
CA GLY A 147 22.53 -0.04 -11.97
C GLY A 147 21.62 1.19 -11.92
N ASP A 148 20.65 1.29 -12.82
CA ASP A 148 19.64 2.36 -12.81
C ASP A 148 18.71 2.25 -11.59
N VAL A 149 18.33 1.03 -11.21
CA VAL A 149 17.50 0.76 -10.02
C VAL A 149 18.26 1.09 -8.73
N THR A 150 19.57 0.84 -8.70
CA THR A 150 20.47 1.21 -7.59
C THR A 150 20.51 2.72 -7.39
N VAL A 151 20.64 3.49 -8.47
CA VAL A 151 20.62 4.96 -8.42
C VAL A 151 19.27 5.48 -7.89
N ASP A 152 18.16 4.90 -8.37
CA ASP A 152 16.83 5.26 -7.87
C ASP A 152 16.65 4.90 -6.39
N TRP A 153 17.19 3.77 -5.95
CA TRP A 153 17.18 3.37 -4.54
C TRP A 153 17.97 4.34 -3.67
N GLU A 154 19.16 4.75 -4.10
CA GLU A 154 19.97 5.75 -3.41
C GLU A 154 19.26 7.09 -3.30
N LEU A 155 18.58 7.52 -4.37
CA LEU A 155 17.81 8.75 -4.34
C LEU A 155 16.67 8.69 -3.32
N LEU A 156 16.01 7.53 -3.18
CA LEU A 156 14.92 7.31 -2.24
C LEU A 156 15.39 7.15 -0.79
N THR A 157 16.49 6.43 -0.58
CA THR A 157 16.93 6.02 0.76
C THR A 157 18.09 6.83 1.31
N GLY A 158 18.81 7.55 0.45
CA GLY A 158 20.05 8.25 0.78
C GLY A 158 21.26 7.33 1.03
N ARG A 159 21.17 6.03 0.69
CA ARG A 159 22.26 5.06 0.88
C ARG A 159 22.35 4.05 -0.27
N HIS A 160 23.56 3.58 -0.56
CA HIS A 160 23.78 2.55 -1.58
C HIS A 160 23.22 1.20 -1.05
N PRO A 161 22.60 0.35 -1.88
CA PRO A 161 22.09 -0.97 -1.45
C PRO A 161 23.16 -1.83 -0.76
N GLN A 162 24.41 -1.75 -1.19
CA GLN A 162 25.56 -2.45 -0.57
C GLN A 162 25.81 -2.01 0.88
N ASP A 163 25.44 -0.79 1.27
CA ASP A 163 25.62 -0.31 2.64
C ASP A 163 24.75 -1.11 3.63
N ILE A 164 23.66 -1.73 3.15
CA ILE A 164 22.82 -2.66 3.93
C ILE A 164 23.64 -3.88 4.38
N LEU A 165 24.58 -4.33 3.54
CA LEU A 165 25.39 -5.52 3.77
C LEU A 165 26.65 -5.24 4.59
N SER A 166 26.96 -3.96 4.86
CA SER A 166 28.17 -3.55 5.59
C SER A 166 28.21 -4.01 7.05
N SER A 167 27.04 -4.36 7.60
CA SER A 167 26.86 -4.87 8.96
C SER A 167 26.40 -6.33 8.91
N SER A 168 26.71 -7.10 9.96
CA SER A 168 26.15 -8.45 10.14
C SER A 168 24.64 -8.44 10.38
N THR A 169 24.09 -7.29 10.76
CA THR A 169 22.67 -7.08 11.06
C THR A 169 22.11 -5.87 10.30
N ILE A 170 20.87 -6.01 9.86
CA ILE A 170 20.13 -4.99 9.13
C ILE A 170 19.76 -3.85 10.09
N VAL A 171 20.18 -2.64 9.73
CA VAL A 171 19.78 -1.41 10.42
C VAL A 171 18.85 -0.62 9.52
N PHE A 172 17.60 -0.48 9.97
CA PHE A 172 16.61 0.38 9.32
C PHE A 172 16.78 1.83 9.74
N THR A 173 16.49 2.72 8.80
CA THR A 173 16.49 4.17 8.95
C THR A 173 15.09 4.71 8.65
N ALA A 174 14.85 5.98 8.98
CA ALA A 174 13.63 6.66 8.58
C ALA A 174 13.43 6.66 7.04
N ASN A 175 14.53 6.71 6.28
CA ASN A 175 14.46 6.70 4.82
C ASN A 175 14.00 5.35 4.25
N ASP A 176 14.32 4.24 4.90
CA ASP A 176 13.80 2.92 4.51
C ASP A 176 12.27 2.84 4.70
N ILE A 177 11.76 3.49 5.75
CA ILE A 177 10.32 3.62 5.98
C ILE A 177 9.68 4.40 4.82
N PHE A 178 10.24 5.57 4.47
CA PHE A 178 9.72 6.38 3.37
C PHE A 178 9.82 5.66 2.03
N ALA A 179 10.92 4.96 1.77
CA ALA A 179 11.09 4.15 0.57
C ALA A 179 10.03 3.05 0.50
N SER A 180 9.73 2.37 1.61
CA SER A 180 8.66 1.36 1.65
C SER A 180 7.30 1.93 1.24
N PHE A 181 6.94 3.13 1.71
CA PHE A 181 5.71 3.78 1.29
C PHE A 181 5.75 4.26 -0.16
N ALA A 182 6.87 4.84 -0.60
CA ALA A 182 7.02 5.36 -1.95
C ALA A 182 6.93 4.24 -3.00
N ILE A 183 7.63 3.13 -2.76
CA ILE A 183 7.68 1.95 -3.64
C ILE A 183 6.30 1.28 -3.69
N SER A 184 5.68 0.98 -2.53
CA SER A 184 4.33 0.40 -2.50
C SER A 184 3.30 1.31 -3.17
N LYS A 185 3.36 2.63 -2.94
CA LYS A 185 2.47 3.59 -3.59
C LYS A 185 2.68 3.65 -5.11
N ARG A 186 3.93 3.61 -5.58
CA ARG A 186 4.23 3.58 -7.02
C ARG A 186 3.68 2.31 -7.65
N LEU A 187 4.00 1.16 -7.06
CA LEU A 187 3.55 -0.14 -7.54
C LEU A 187 2.02 -0.27 -7.52
N GLY A 188 1.36 0.32 -6.52
CA GLY A 188 -0.10 0.40 -6.47
C GLY A 188 -0.71 1.21 -7.61
N ARG A 189 -0.06 2.29 -8.04
CA ARG A 189 -0.48 3.04 -9.25
C ARG A 189 -0.27 2.23 -10.51
N ASP A 190 0.86 1.54 -10.63
CA ASP A 190 1.15 0.70 -11.80
C ASP A 190 0.13 -0.46 -11.90
N ILE A 191 -0.25 -1.06 -10.77
CA ILE A 191 -1.34 -2.05 -10.69
C ILE A 191 -2.67 -1.45 -11.13
N ASN A 192 -3.04 -0.27 -10.62
CA ASN A 192 -4.29 0.38 -11.01
C ASN A 192 -4.34 0.66 -12.51
N SER A 193 -3.25 1.16 -13.10
CA SER A 193 -3.14 1.36 -14.55
C SER A 193 -3.27 0.04 -15.32
N ALA A 194 -2.61 -1.02 -14.85
CA ALA A 194 -2.70 -2.34 -15.46
C ALA A 194 -4.12 -2.91 -15.41
N LEU A 195 -4.82 -2.76 -14.28
CA LEU A 195 -6.21 -3.18 -14.13
C LEU A 195 -7.13 -2.40 -15.09
N GLN A 196 -6.96 -1.08 -15.20
CA GLN A 196 -7.78 -0.25 -16.08
C GLN A 196 -7.68 -0.68 -17.55
N ILE A 197 -6.47 -1.07 -17.99
CA ILE A 197 -6.22 -1.49 -19.37
C ILE A 197 -6.61 -2.96 -19.58
N GLY A 198 -6.28 -3.83 -18.62
CA GLY A 198 -6.37 -5.28 -18.79
C GLY A 198 -7.74 -5.87 -18.47
N LEU A 199 -8.57 -5.21 -17.64
CA LEU A 199 -9.90 -5.72 -17.32
C LEU A 199 -10.94 -5.32 -18.38
N PRO A 200 -11.87 -6.22 -18.73
CA PRO A 200 -12.99 -5.89 -19.62
C PRO A 200 -13.87 -4.76 -19.09
N SER A 201 -14.38 -3.91 -19.99
CA SER A 201 -15.27 -2.77 -19.64
C SER A 201 -16.48 -3.20 -18.79
N ASN A 202 -17.10 -4.34 -19.11
CA ASN A 202 -18.30 -4.81 -18.40
C ASN A 202 -18.04 -5.06 -16.91
N VAL A 203 -16.84 -5.50 -16.53
CA VAL A 203 -16.46 -5.71 -15.12
C VAL A 203 -16.48 -4.37 -14.37
N TRP A 204 -15.95 -3.32 -14.98
CA TRP A 204 -15.94 -1.99 -14.39
C TRP A 204 -17.34 -1.38 -14.28
N VAL A 205 -18.19 -1.62 -15.27
CA VAL A 205 -19.58 -1.17 -15.25
C VAL A 205 -20.36 -1.86 -14.13
N GLU A 206 -20.19 -3.17 -13.95
CA GLU A 206 -20.79 -3.93 -12.84
C GLU A 206 -20.29 -3.42 -11.48
N LEU A 207 -18.98 -3.26 -11.31
CA LEU A 207 -18.41 -2.70 -10.08
C LEU A 207 -18.94 -1.28 -9.78
N ALA A 208 -19.10 -0.45 -10.80
CA ALA A 208 -19.62 0.90 -10.62
C ALA A 208 -21.07 0.90 -10.11
N VAL A 209 -21.88 -0.08 -10.54
CA VAL A 209 -23.24 -0.28 -10.01
C VAL A 209 -23.19 -0.81 -8.58
N GLU A 210 -22.35 -1.81 -8.30
CA GLU A 210 -22.18 -2.37 -6.94
C GLU A 210 -21.75 -1.31 -5.93
N HIS A 211 -20.67 -0.60 -6.20
CA HIS A 211 -20.18 0.43 -5.28
C HIS A 211 -21.15 1.61 -5.14
N PHE A 212 -21.96 1.89 -6.17
CA PHE A 212 -23.04 2.88 -6.06
C PHE A 212 -24.16 2.40 -5.13
N LEU A 213 -24.46 1.09 -5.09
CA LEU A 213 -25.44 0.52 -4.17
C LEU A 213 -24.93 0.51 -2.73
N ASP A 214 -23.64 0.29 -2.55
CA ASP A 214 -22.98 0.24 -1.24
C ASP A 214 -22.68 1.64 -0.67
N ASP A 215 -22.63 2.69 -1.50
CA ASP A 215 -22.41 4.07 -1.05
C ASP A 215 -23.65 4.60 -0.29
N PRO A 216 -23.55 4.87 1.03
CA PRO A 216 -24.67 5.37 1.82
C PRO A 216 -25.27 6.67 1.27
N ALA A 217 -24.44 7.54 0.66
CA ALA A 217 -24.89 8.80 0.07
C ALA A 217 -25.78 8.60 -1.17
N SER A 218 -25.69 7.42 -1.80
CA SER A 218 -26.43 7.04 -3.00
C SER A 218 -27.80 6.40 -2.69
N THR A 219 -27.98 5.89 -1.47
CA THR A 219 -29.20 5.18 -1.03
C THR A 219 -30.43 6.09 -0.81
N GLY A 220 -30.24 7.40 -0.67
CA GLY A 220 -31.33 8.36 -0.46
C GLY A 220 -32.23 8.62 -1.69
N ARG A 221 -31.94 7.99 -2.83
CA ARG A 221 -32.69 8.15 -4.09
C ARG A 221 -33.63 6.97 -4.27
N THR A 222 -34.90 7.23 -4.59
CA THR A 222 -35.88 6.16 -4.88
C THR A 222 -35.42 5.31 -6.05
N ARG A 223 -35.23 4.00 -5.84
CA ARG A 223 -34.88 3.02 -6.89
C ARG A 223 -35.87 3.10 -8.05
N ASN A 224 -35.41 2.80 -9.27
CA ASN A 224 -36.19 2.92 -10.51
C ASN A 224 -36.66 4.35 -10.87
N SER A 225 -36.16 5.41 -10.22
CA SER A 225 -36.43 6.80 -10.63
C SER A 225 -35.38 7.34 -11.60
N ASP A 226 -35.75 8.33 -12.43
CA ASP A 226 -34.78 9.09 -13.25
C ASP A 226 -33.67 9.68 -12.39
N GLN A 227 -34.02 10.07 -11.16
CA GLN A 227 -33.13 10.68 -10.20
C GLN A 227 -32.06 9.71 -9.70
N TRP A 228 -32.41 8.43 -9.55
CA TRP A 228 -31.51 7.34 -9.18
C TRP A 228 -30.54 7.02 -10.31
N MET A 229 -31.02 6.83 -11.54
CA MET A 229 -30.14 6.54 -12.67
C MET A 229 -29.17 7.69 -12.97
N ARG A 230 -29.65 8.94 -12.90
CA ARG A 230 -28.77 10.13 -13.02
C ARG A 230 -27.74 10.23 -11.90
N ALA A 231 -28.04 9.70 -10.71
CA ALA A 231 -27.09 9.64 -9.60
C ALA A 231 -26.02 8.58 -9.87
N LEU A 232 -26.39 7.39 -10.36
CA LEU A 232 -25.44 6.37 -10.82
C LEU A 232 -24.49 6.91 -11.88
N TRP A 233 -25.01 7.58 -12.92
CA TRP A 233 -24.15 8.21 -13.95
C TRP A 233 -23.24 9.30 -13.39
N GLY A 234 -23.70 10.04 -12.38
CA GLY A 234 -22.90 11.06 -11.69
C GLY A 234 -21.80 10.44 -10.83
N TYR A 235 -22.12 9.34 -10.14
CA TYR A 235 -21.21 8.55 -9.34
C TYR A 235 -20.09 7.96 -10.20
N ALA A 236 -20.45 7.26 -11.29
CA ALA A 236 -19.49 6.68 -12.22
C ALA A 236 -18.53 7.74 -12.79
N ARG A 237 -19.02 8.91 -13.19
CA ARG A 237 -18.16 10.02 -13.67
C ARG A 237 -17.21 10.58 -12.60
N ARG A 238 -17.57 10.50 -11.33
CA ARG A 238 -16.76 11.01 -10.21
C ARG A 238 -15.71 10.00 -9.78
N VAL A 239 -16.09 8.73 -9.63
CA VAL A 239 -15.25 7.68 -9.05
C VAL A 239 -14.48 6.91 -10.12
N TYR A 240 -15.09 6.68 -11.28
CA TYR A 240 -14.54 5.93 -12.41
C TYR A 240 -14.23 6.82 -13.61
N ARG A 241 -13.85 8.08 -13.35
CA ARG A 241 -13.64 9.11 -14.38
C ARG A 241 -12.73 8.64 -15.51
N GLU A 242 -11.61 8.01 -15.17
CA GLU A 242 -10.57 7.60 -16.12
C GLU A 242 -11.03 6.48 -17.06
N LEU A 243 -12.09 5.73 -16.70
CA LEU A 243 -12.63 4.66 -17.53
C LEU A 243 -13.68 5.12 -18.55
N ASN A 244 -14.21 6.35 -18.40
CA ASN A 244 -15.22 6.93 -19.28
C ASN A 244 -16.39 5.97 -19.60
N LEU A 245 -16.95 5.32 -18.57
CA LEU A 245 -17.98 4.28 -18.71
C LEU A 245 -19.25 4.85 -19.41
N PRO A 246 -19.74 4.22 -20.49
CA PRO A 246 -20.93 4.69 -21.20
C PRO A 246 -22.19 4.61 -20.33
N GLU A 247 -23.00 5.68 -20.33
CA GLU A 247 -24.28 5.74 -19.58
C GLU A 247 -25.22 4.58 -19.94
N GLY A 248 -25.23 4.15 -21.22
CA GLY A 248 -26.02 3.01 -21.69
C GLY A 248 -25.52 1.65 -21.21
N GLU A 249 -24.21 1.49 -20.96
CA GLU A 249 -23.67 0.26 -20.37
C GLU A 249 -24.00 0.18 -18.88
N LEU A 250 -23.89 1.30 -18.15
CA LEU A 250 -24.31 1.40 -16.76
C LEU A 250 -25.79 1.06 -16.59
N GLU A 251 -26.65 1.58 -17.46
CA GLU A 251 -28.08 1.23 -17.47
C GLU A 251 -28.30 -0.26 -17.76
N ARG A 252 -27.53 -0.85 -18.68
CA ARG A 252 -27.63 -2.28 -18.99
C ARG A 252 -27.21 -3.16 -17.81
N ALA A 253 -26.07 -2.87 -17.19
CA ALA A 253 -25.59 -3.62 -16.03
C ALA A 253 -26.58 -3.50 -14.85
N ALA A 254 -27.10 -2.30 -14.58
CA ALA A 254 -28.11 -2.10 -13.55
C ALA A 254 -29.39 -2.94 -13.77
N ARG A 255 -29.76 -3.22 -15.03
CA ARG A 255 -30.86 -4.15 -15.36
C ARG A 255 -30.48 -5.60 -15.10
N THR A 256 -29.31 -6.01 -15.59
CA THR A 256 -28.81 -7.38 -15.40
C THR A 256 -28.74 -7.73 -13.90
N MET A 257 -28.38 -6.75 -13.07
CA MET A 257 -28.33 -6.88 -11.62
C MET A 257 -29.69 -6.70 -10.91
N GLY A 258 -30.78 -6.46 -11.64
CA GLY A 258 -32.13 -6.34 -11.09
C GLY A 258 -32.42 -5.05 -10.31
N VAL A 259 -31.51 -4.06 -10.34
CA VAL A 259 -31.67 -2.78 -9.64
C VAL A 259 -32.28 -1.67 -10.51
N TRP A 260 -32.44 -1.92 -11.81
CA TRP A 260 -33.16 -1.07 -12.76
C TRP A 260 -34.11 -1.88 -13.64
N THR A 261 -35.40 -1.54 -13.63
CA THR A 261 -36.46 -2.31 -14.32
C THR A 261 -37.16 -1.54 -15.44
N ARG A 262 -36.91 -0.23 -15.57
CA ARG A 262 -37.59 0.60 -16.58
C ARG A 262 -37.08 0.31 -18.00
N PRO A 263 -37.85 0.59 -19.07
CA PRO A 263 -37.42 0.37 -20.46
C PRO A 263 -36.19 1.21 -20.87
N ALA A 264 -35.47 0.78 -21.92
CA ALA A 264 -34.25 1.46 -22.38
C ALA A 264 -34.57 2.88 -22.87
N GLY A 265 -33.71 3.85 -22.55
CA GLY A 265 -33.91 5.25 -22.94
C GLY A 265 -35.04 5.95 -22.15
N SER A 266 -35.53 5.34 -21.07
CA SER A 266 -36.59 5.91 -20.23
C SER A 266 -36.14 7.10 -19.38
N VAL A 267 -34.83 7.33 -19.26
CA VAL A 267 -34.26 8.47 -18.54
C VAL A 267 -33.96 9.58 -19.56
N PRO A 268 -34.62 10.74 -19.47
CA PRO A 268 -34.40 11.82 -20.41
C PRO A 268 -32.94 12.27 -20.37
N PRO A 269 -32.29 12.49 -21.54
CA PRO A 269 -30.92 13.00 -21.58
C PRO A 269 -30.83 14.29 -20.78
N ARG A 270 -29.74 14.47 -20.03
CA ARG A 270 -29.51 15.73 -19.32
C ARG A 270 -29.50 16.85 -20.36
N ARG A 271 -30.39 17.83 -20.22
CA ARG A 271 -30.32 19.07 -21.01
C ARG A 271 -28.91 19.62 -20.87
N ARG A 272 -28.15 19.66 -21.97
CA ARG A 272 -26.87 20.39 -22.00
C ARG A 272 -27.21 21.83 -21.64
N ARG A 273 -26.69 22.31 -20.50
CA ARG A 273 -26.72 23.75 -20.21
C ARG A 273 -25.95 24.42 -21.36
N LYS A 274 -26.64 25.29 -22.10
CA LYS A 274 -26.01 26.21 -23.05
C LYS A 274 -25.16 27.19 -22.28
#